data_AF-A4U0N3-F1
#
_entry.id   AF-A4U0N3-F1
#
_cell.length_a   1.000
_cell.length_b   1.000
_cell.length_c   1.000
_cell.angle_alpha   90.00
_cell.angle_beta   90.00
_cell.angle_gamma   90.00
#
_symmetry.space_group_name_H-M   'P 1'
#
loop_
_entity.id
_entity.type
_entity.pdbx_description
1 polymer ?
#
loop_
_entity_poly.entity_id
_entity_poly.type
_entity_poly.pdbx_seq_one_letter_code
_entity_poly.pdbx_strand_id
1 'polypeptide(L)' 'MIRNICSPATLDSDNRATPAAFTVARKVKRIQYLGNDEPSLDDLLSDEVLMRLMARDGVAVDQVRCLAGHIRD' A
#
# COMPACT_ATOMS: atom_id res chain seq x y z
N MET A 1 45.75 -12.11 -11.96
CA MET A 1 45.41 -10.69 -11.71
C MET A 1 44.03 -10.43 -12.30
N ILE A 2 43.00 -10.29 -11.46
CA ILE A 2 41.64 -9.92 -11.85
C ILE A 2 41.22 -8.80 -10.91
N ARG A 3 40.98 -7.60 -11.44
CA ARG A 3 40.41 -6.46 -10.71
C ARG A 3 38.94 -6.36 -11.11
N ASN A 4 38.05 -6.97 -10.34
CA ASN A 4 36.61 -6.72 -10.49
C ASN A 4 36.22 -5.51 -9.66
N ILE A 5 35.70 -4.52 -10.38
CA ILE A 5 35.46 -3.15 -9.98
C ILE A 5 34.09 -3.11 -9.28
N CYS A 6 34.08 -3.21 -7.95
CA CYS A 6 32.92 -2.78 -7.17
C CYS A 6 32.98 -1.26 -7.03
N SER A 7 32.31 -0.52 -7.92
CA SER A 7 31.96 0.87 -7.63
C SER A 7 30.65 0.89 -6.82
N PRO A 8 30.59 1.58 -5.68
CA PRO A 8 29.34 1.77 -4.96
C PRO A 8 28.35 2.53 -5.84
N ALA A 9 27.05 2.27 -5.66
CA ALA A 9 26.01 3.05 -6.30
C ALA A 9 26.23 4.53 -5.94
N THR A 10 26.53 5.36 -6.95
CA THR A 10 26.75 6.79 -6.76
C THR A 10 25.46 7.40 -6.24
N LEU A 11 25.47 7.78 -4.96
CA LEU A 11 24.50 8.67 -4.33
C LEU A 11 24.70 10.05 -4.96
N ASP A 12 24.10 10.34 -6.11
CA ASP A 12 23.72 11.72 -6.42
C ASP A 12 22.82 11.83 -7.64
N SER A 13 21.54 12.05 -7.37
CA SER A 13 20.73 13.02 -8.09
C SER A 13 19.59 13.42 -7.16
N ASP A 14 19.91 14.42 -6.34
CA ASP A 14 18.99 15.33 -5.69
C ASP A 14 17.90 15.81 -6.67
N ASN A 15 16.80 15.07 -6.76
CA ASN A 15 15.49 15.65 -6.97
C ASN A 15 14.77 15.60 -5.64
N ARG A 16 15.14 16.55 -4.78
CA ARG A 16 14.44 16.91 -3.55
C ARG A 16 13.04 17.40 -3.92
N ALA A 17 12.16 16.48 -4.33
CA ALA A 17 10.74 16.63 -4.06
C ALA A 17 10.68 16.84 -2.56
N THR A 18 10.16 18.00 -2.15
CA THR A 18 9.91 18.29 -0.74
C THR A 18 9.20 17.06 -0.19
N PRO A 19 9.73 16.34 0.82
CA PRO A 19 8.89 15.40 1.52
C PRO A 19 7.83 16.31 2.12
N ALA A 20 6.64 16.36 1.51
CA ALA A 20 5.48 16.88 2.19
C ALA A 20 5.53 16.15 3.53
N ALA A 21 5.80 16.89 4.60
CA ALA A 21 5.90 16.35 5.94
C ALA A 21 4.53 15.77 6.21
N PHE A 22 4.37 14.49 5.87
CA PHE A 22 3.10 13.85 5.85
C PHE A 22 2.85 13.52 7.31
N THR A 23 2.25 14.49 7.99
CA THR A 23 1.47 14.23 9.18
C THR A 23 0.39 13.25 8.74
N VAL A 24 0.74 11.95 8.74
CA VAL A 24 -0.24 10.90 8.98
C VAL A 24 -0.75 11.25 10.37
N ALA A 25 -1.75 12.14 10.44
CA ALA A 25 -2.64 12.20 11.57
C ALA A 25 -3.35 10.86 11.53
N ARG A 26 -2.64 9.83 12.01
CA ARG A 26 -3.07 8.46 12.06
C ARG A 26 -4.15 8.49 13.12
N LYS A 27 -5.35 8.89 12.72
CA LYS A 27 -6.56 8.33 13.30
C LYS A 27 -6.44 6.86 12.98
N VAL A 28 -5.66 6.14 13.79
CA VAL A 28 -5.74 4.70 13.91
C VAL A 28 -7.21 4.53 14.24
N LYS A 29 -8.01 4.19 13.23
CA LYS A 29 -9.39 3.76 13.46
C LYS A 29 -9.20 2.66 14.50
N ARG A 30 -9.73 2.92 15.71
CA ARG A 30 -9.62 2.03 16.85
C ARG A 30 -9.87 0.64 16.31
N ILE A 31 -8.90 -0.27 16.44
CA ILE A 31 -9.00 -1.62 15.89
C ILE A 31 -10.26 -2.24 16.51
N GLN A 32 -11.36 -2.17 15.77
CA GLN A 32 -12.70 -2.51 16.24
C GLN A 32 -13.02 -3.96 15.87
N TYR A 33 -12.01 -4.74 15.49
CA TYR A 33 -12.09 -6.20 15.30
C TYR A 33 -12.03 -6.92 16.65
N LEU A 34 -12.71 -6.39 17.67
CA LEU A 34 -12.80 -7.01 18.99
C LEU A 34 -13.87 -8.11 18.93
N GLY A 35 -13.42 -9.32 18.61
CA GLY A 35 -14.24 -10.53 18.62
C GLY A 35 -14.77 -10.90 17.26
N ASN A 36 -13.94 -11.57 16.44
CA ASN A 36 -14.31 -12.33 15.22
C ASN A 36 -15.29 -11.71 14.20
N ASP A 37 -15.62 -10.43 14.33
CA ASP A 37 -16.49 -9.75 13.38
C ASP A 37 -15.62 -9.42 12.16
N GLU A 38 -15.78 -10.24 11.12
CA GLU A 38 -15.04 -10.08 9.89
C GLU A 38 -15.48 -8.79 9.19
N PRO A 39 -14.55 -7.90 8.81
CA PRO A 39 -14.91 -6.68 8.10
C PRO A 39 -15.59 -7.02 6.78
N SER A 40 -16.59 -6.22 6.42
CA SER A 40 -17.16 -6.33 5.08
C SER A 40 -16.11 -5.96 4.03
N LEU A 41 -16.29 -6.45 2.80
CA LEU A 41 -15.39 -6.10 1.70
C LEU A 41 -15.39 -4.58 1.45
N ASP A 42 -16.53 -3.91 1.61
CA ASP A 42 -16.62 -2.47 1.44
C ASP A 42 -15.88 -1.71 2.55
N ASP A 43 -15.90 -2.20 3.80
CA ASP A 43 -15.10 -1.62 4.88
C ASP A 43 -13.61 -1.70 4.57
N LEU A 44 -13.17 -2.84 4.04
CA LEU A 44 -11.78 -3.06 3.65
C LEU A 44 -11.37 -2.16 2.48
N LEU A 45 -12.22 -2.03 1.46
CA LEU A 45 -11.98 -1.14 0.31
C LEU A 45 -12.11 0.35 0.64
N SER A 46 -12.71 0.69 1.79
CA SER A 46 -12.73 2.06 2.31
C SER A 46 -11.46 2.45 3.10
N ASP A 47 -10.56 1.49 3.35
CA ASP A 47 -9.30 1.74 4.05
C ASP A 47 -8.32 2.49 3.14
N GLU A 48 -7.95 3.71 3.55
CA GLU A 48 -7.02 4.55 2.79
C GLU A 48 -5.63 3.91 2.60
N VAL A 49 -5.16 3.12 3.57
CA VAL A 49 -3.87 2.42 3.48
C VAL A 49 -3.96 1.34 2.42
N LEU A 50 -5.03 0.54 2.46
CA LEU A 50 -5.23 -0.51 1.46
C LEU A 50 -5.40 0.09 0.06
N MET A 51 -6.21 1.14 -0.08
CA MET A 51 -6.42 1.82 -1.35
C MET A 51 -5.11 2.37 -1.95
N ARG A 52 -4.22 2.93 -1.12
CA ARG A 52 -2.90 3.39 -1.58
C ARG A 52 -2.00 2.22 -2.00
N LEU A 53 -2.05 1.09 -1.30
CA LEU A 53 -1.30 -0.11 -1.68
C LEU A 53 -1.81 -0.69 -3.00
N MET A 54 -3.13 -0.80 -3.17
CA MET A 54 -3.75 -1.23 -4.42
C MET A 54 -3.35 -0.33 -5.58
N ALA A 55 -3.39 1.00 -5.39
CA ALA A 55 -2.97 1.95 -6.41
C ALA A 55 -1.47 1.81 -6.75
N ARG A 56 -0.61 1.59 -5.75
CA ARG A 56 0.83 1.34 -5.94
C ARG A 56 1.07 0.07 -6.77
N ASP A 57 0.28 -0.96 -6.51
CA ASP A 57 0.43 -2.27 -7.14
C ASP A 57 -0.38 -2.38 -8.46
N GLY A 58 -1.04 -1.30 -8.89
CA GLY A 58 -1.82 -1.23 -10.13
C GLY A 58 -3.13 -2.02 -10.09
N VAL A 59 -3.65 -2.33 -8.91
CA VAL A 59 -4.87 -3.10 -8.71
C VAL A 59 -6.08 -2.18 -8.68
N ALA A 60 -7.03 -2.41 -9.59
CA ALA A 60 -8.28 -1.67 -9.61
C ALA A 60 -9.30 -2.27 -8.64
N VAL A 61 -10.10 -1.41 -7.99
CA VAL A 61 -11.15 -1.83 -7.04
C VAL A 61 -12.16 -2.76 -7.69
N ASP A 62 -12.53 -2.50 -8.93
CA ASP A 62 -13.49 -3.32 -9.68
C ASP A 62 -12.98 -4.74 -9.92
N GLN A 63 -11.66 -4.93 -10.08
CA GLN A 63 -11.05 -6.25 -10.23
C GLN A 63 -11.22 -7.08 -8.95
N VAL A 64 -11.04 -6.45 -7.79
CA VAL A 64 -11.22 -7.11 -6.49
C VAL A 64 -12.68 -7.49 -6.28
N ARG A 65 -13.62 -6.61 -6.64
CA ARG A 65 -15.07 -6.88 -6.56
C ARG A 65 -15.49 -8.03 -7.47
N CYS A 66 -15.03 -8.04 -8.72
CA CYS A 66 -15.29 -9.14 -9.65
C CYS A 66 -14.74 -10.47 -9.14
N LEU A 67 -13.52 -10.48 -8.60
CA LEU A 67 -12.91 -11.68 -8.03
C LEU A 67 -13.70 -12.18 -6.81
N ALA A 68 -14.06 -11.29 -5.90
CA ALA A 68 -14.84 -11.64 -4.70
C ALA A 68 -16.22 -12.20 -5.07
N GLY A 69 -16.86 -11.67 -6.12
CA GLY A 69 -18.08 -12.23 -6.68
C GLY A 69 -17.87 -13.65 -7.21
N HIS A 70 -16.80 -13.88 -7.98
CA HIS A 70 -16.50 -15.19 -8.55
C HIS A 70 -16.18 -16.28 -7.50
N ILE A 71 -15.54 -15.93 -6.38
CA ILE A 71 -15.20 -16.88 -5.31
C ILE A 71 -16.45 -17.32 -4.53
N ARG A 72 -17.50 -16.51 -4.53
CA ARG A 72 -18.71 -16.75 -3.74
C ARG A 72 -19.68 -17.73 -4.42
N ASP A 73 -19.55 -17.92 -5.72
CA ASP A 73 -20.30 -18.88 -6.53
C ASP A 73 -19.65 -20.27 -6.53
#